data_AF-A0A7W1TGE6-F1
#
_entry.id   AF-A0A7W1TGE6-F1
#
_cell.length_a   1.000
_cell.length_b   1.000
_cell.length_c   1.000
_cell.angle_alpha   90.00
_cell.angle_beta   90.00
_cell.angle_gamma   90.00
#
_symmetry.space_group_name_H-M   'P 1'
#
loop_
_entity.id
_entity.type
_entity.pdbx_description
1 polymer ?
#
loop_
_entity_poly.entity_id
_entity_poly.type
_entity_poly.pdbx_seq_one_letter_code
_entity_poly.pdbx_strand_id
1 'polypeptide(L)'
;MAKGAVLDESFISAIGLGEQLVTLSRPIGNQRHPVLDEQIFDLHVSEHPEIIYLERSYVFEHQVSIKPTYDKGTRLLIWLQRTVHRHPATKAPVPLLLARELFLLGDWREFQRFKMFVKSMRILDAQAREWLTNHHQELPELAATDAGLVRVLEHLGQVAEWPDLDGATNRANALEAVAKTFGKGLSVVRASPTLPKLLLAFAPDVRFNIFRLLSFVEDEKGGSQALIRFLANIAGASGDPELVRATRELKTARDLQEAFGRVRKFLFSVHTPAA
;
A
#
# COMPACT_ATOMS: atom_id res chain seq x y z
N MET A 1 29.92 -25.79 -9.47
CA MET A 1 28.83 -24.97 -10.02
C MET A 1 28.66 -23.76 -9.11
N ALA A 2 28.85 -22.54 -9.61
CA ALA A 2 28.61 -21.34 -8.81
C ALA A 2 27.16 -21.36 -8.34
N LYS A 3 26.91 -21.22 -7.03
CA LYS A 3 25.56 -21.01 -6.50
C LYS A 3 25.01 -19.79 -7.22
N GLY A 4 24.02 -19.98 -8.09
CA GLY A 4 23.30 -18.86 -8.69
C GLY A 4 22.77 -17.96 -7.58
N ALA A 5 22.72 -16.65 -7.82
CA ALA A 5 22.12 -15.73 -6.86
C ALA A 5 20.69 -16.19 -6.57
N VAL A 6 20.39 -16.39 -5.29
CA VAL A 6 19.06 -16.78 -4.80
C VAL A 6 18.48 -15.63 -3.97
N LEU A 7 17.16 -15.57 -3.92
CA LEU A 7 16.46 -14.69 -3.01
C LEU A 7 16.57 -15.29 -1.60
N ASP A 8 17.28 -14.64 -0.69
CA ASP A 8 17.38 -15.07 0.71
C ASP A 8 17.05 -13.94 1.68
N GLU A 9 16.84 -14.29 2.95
CA GLU A 9 16.43 -13.35 3.99
C GLU A 9 17.46 -12.25 4.24
N SER A 10 18.75 -12.59 4.13
CA SER A 10 19.85 -11.66 4.38
C SER A 10 19.86 -10.58 3.29
N PHE A 11 19.69 -10.98 2.04
CA PHE A 11 19.56 -10.08 0.91
C PHE A 11 18.33 -9.19 1.05
N ILE A 12 17.15 -9.76 1.32
CA ILE A 12 15.90 -8.99 1.49
C ILE A 12 15.99 -7.97 2.62
N SER A 13 16.59 -8.35 3.74
CA SER A 13 16.80 -7.46 4.88
C SER A 13 17.80 -6.36 4.55
N ALA A 14 18.90 -6.70 3.86
CA ALA A 14 19.91 -5.73 3.44
C ALA A 14 19.37 -4.67 2.47
N ILE A 15 18.44 -5.06 1.59
CA ILE A 15 17.71 -4.12 0.73
C ILE A 15 16.47 -3.53 1.41
N GLY A 16 16.35 -3.54 2.74
CA GLY A 16 15.28 -2.83 3.44
C GLY A 16 13.84 -3.34 3.20
N LEU A 17 13.67 -4.55 2.66
CA LEU A 17 12.35 -5.17 2.44
C LEU A 17 12.00 -6.21 3.51
N GLY A 18 12.73 -6.22 4.63
CA GLY A 18 12.54 -7.18 5.72
C GLY A 18 11.12 -7.17 6.32
N GLU A 19 10.42 -6.04 6.31
CA GLU A 19 9.03 -5.93 6.78
C GLU A 19 8.03 -6.72 5.92
N GLN A 20 8.40 -7.05 4.68
CA GLN A 20 7.57 -7.85 3.77
C GLN A 20 7.82 -9.36 3.90
N LEU A 21 8.75 -9.76 4.76
CA LEU A 21 8.96 -11.17 5.08
C LEU A 21 7.94 -11.63 6.10
N VAL A 22 7.21 -12.68 5.75
CA VAL A 22 6.26 -13.35 6.63
C VAL A 22 6.67 -14.80 6.86
N THR A 23 6.22 -15.36 7.98
CA THR A 23 6.57 -16.72 8.40
C THR A 23 5.32 -17.57 8.45
N LEU A 24 5.28 -18.62 7.63
CA LEU A 24 4.17 -19.57 7.61
C LEU A 24 3.99 -20.23 9.00
N SER A 25 2.77 -20.19 9.53
CA SER A 25 2.41 -20.86 10.78
C SER A 25 1.89 -22.29 10.56
N ARG A 26 1.52 -22.63 9.31
CA ARG A 26 1.20 -23.98 8.83
C ARG A 26 1.49 -24.09 7.33
N PRO A 27 1.48 -25.31 6.74
CA PRO A 27 1.65 -25.48 5.30
C PRO A 27 0.62 -24.70 4.48
N ILE A 28 1.01 -24.28 3.27
CA ILE A 28 0.10 -23.63 2.32
C ILE A 28 -0.96 -24.64 1.89
N GLY A 29 -2.23 -24.36 2.19
CA GLY A 29 -3.34 -25.20 1.76
C GLY A 29 -3.88 -24.76 0.41
N ASN A 30 -4.49 -25.69 -0.32
CA ASN A 30 -5.28 -25.43 -1.51
C ASN A 30 -6.69 -25.92 -1.23
N GLN A 31 -7.60 -25.00 -0.95
CA GLN A 31 -8.94 -25.32 -0.49
C GLN A 31 -9.96 -24.40 -1.13
N ARG A 32 -11.23 -24.77 -0.98
CA ARG A 32 -12.32 -23.93 -1.43
C ARG A 32 -12.56 -22.82 -0.43
N HIS A 33 -12.58 -21.57 -0.88
CA HIS A 33 -12.87 -20.43 -0.02
C HIS A 33 -14.30 -20.58 0.55
N PRO A 34 -14.51 -20.46 1.87
CA PRO A 34 -15.79 -20.79 2.50
C PRO A 34 -16.98 -19.93 2.02
N VAL A 35 -16.71 -18.68 1.63
CA VAL A 35 -17.74 -17.73 1.16
C VAL A 35 -17.80 -17.60 -0.37
N LEU A 36 -16.65 -17.46 -1.03
CA LEU A 36 -16.56 -17.28 -2.48
C LEU A 36 -16.77 -18.58 -3.26
N ASP A 37 -16.68 -19.75 -2.63
CA ASP A 37 -16.82 -21.06 -3.28
C ASP A 37 -15.81 -21.30 -4.44
N GLU A 38 -14.69 -20.59 -4.42
CA GLU A 38 -13.60 -20.65 -5.41
C GLU A 38 -12.38 -21.41 -4.86
N GLN A 39 -11.63 -22.07 -5.73
CA GLN A 39 -10.37 -22.73 -5.35
C GLN A 39 -9.28 -21.69 -5.15
N ILE A 40 -8.75 -21.59 -3.93
CA ILE A 40 -7.78 -20.58 -3.53
C ILE A 40 -6.73 -21.19 -2.59
N PHE A 41 -5.52 -20.62 -2.59
CA PHE A 41 -4.52 -20.98 -1.62
C PHE A 41 -4.69 -20.14 -0.34
N ASP A 42 -4.57 -20.77 0.82
CA ASP A 42 -4.60 -20.10 2.12
C ASP A 42 -3.21 -20.10 2.77
N LEU A 43 -2.76 -18.90 3.12
CA LEU A 43 -1.48 -18.63 3.75
C LEU A 43 -1.77 -18.14 5.16
N HIS A 44 -1.38 -18.96 6.12
CA HIS A 44 -1.45 -18.63 7.53
C HIS A 44 -0.06 -18.22 7.96
N VAL A 45 0.08 -17.01 8.46
CA VAL A 45 1.38 -16.44 8.83
C VAL A 45 1.37 -15.96 10.28
N SER A 46 2.55 -15.73 10.85
CA SER A 46 2.69 -15.38 12.26
C SER A 46 2.50 -13.87 12.50
N GLU A 47 2.77 -13.07 11.47
CA GLU A 47 2.77 -11.61 11.48
C GLU A 47 1.37 -11.01 11.27
N HIS A 48 0.45 -11.79 10.70
CA HIS A 48 -0.92 -11.37 10.43
C HIS A 48 -1.93 -12.33 11.07
N PRO A 49 -2.89 -11.84 11.87
CA PRO A 49 -3.90 -12.69 12.50
C PRO A 49 -4.99 -13.15 11.52
N GLU A 50 -5.15 -12.45 10.39
CA GLU A 50 -6.08 -12.79 9.31
C GLU A 50 -5.43 -13.78 8.33
N ILE A 51 -6.25 -14.59 7.66
CA ILE A 51 -5.79 -15.48 6.59
C ILE A 51 -5.42 -14.63 5.37
N ILE A 52 -4.24 -14.85 4.81
CA ILE A 52 -3.83 -14.29 3.54
C ILE A 52 -4.22 -15.30 2.45
N TYR A 53 -4.88 -14.83 1.40
CA TYR A 53 -5.27 -15.68 0.28
C TYR A 53 -4.37 -15.44 -0.92
N LEU A 54 -4.11 -16.48 -1.70
CA LEU A 54 -3.37 -16.40 -2.94
C LEU A 54 -4.19 -17.02 -4.06
N GLU A 55 -4.47 -16.21 -5.09
CA GLU A 55 -5.29 -16.64 -6.20
C GLU A 55 -4.60 -17.75 -7.01
N ARG A 56 -5.40 -18.70 -7.49
CA ARG A 56 -4.89 -19.81 -8.29
C ARG A 56 -4.40 -19.35 -9.67
N SER A 57 -5.04 -18.33 -10.25
CA SER A 57 -4.60 -17.64 -11.48
C SER A 57 -3.16 -17.15 -11.33
N TYR A 58 -2.85 -16.42 -10.26
CA TYR A 58 -1.51 -15.93 -9.98
C TYR A 58 -0.46 -17.07 -9.99
N VAL A 59 -0.75 -18.19 -9.33
CA VAL A 59 0.17 -19.34 -9.27
C VAL A 59 0.48 -19.88 -10.66
N PHE A 60 -0.53 -19.94 -11.55
CA PHE A 60 -0.33 -20.40 -12.92
C PHE A 60 0.38 -19.37 -13.80
N GLU A 61 -0.04 -18.11 -13.75
CA GLU A 61 0.51 -17.00 -14.54
C GLU A 61 2.00 -16.79 -14.24
N HIS A 62 2.38 -16.87 -12.96
CA HIS A 62 3.76 -16.68 -12.52
C HIS A 62 4.55 -17.99 -12.38
N GLN A 63 3.96 -19.13 -12.74
CA GLN A 63 4.57 -20.47 -12.66
C GLN A 63 5.13 -20.80 -11.26
N VAL A 64 4.46 -20.31 -10.21
CA VAL A 64 4.90 -20.50 -8.82
C VAL A 64 4.68 -21.95 -8.43
N SER A 65 5.75 -22.62 -8.01
CA SER A 65 5.70 -24.03 -7.62
C SER A 65 5.50 -24.15 -6.12
N ILE A 66 4.25 -24.26 -5.66
CA ILE A 66 3.93 -24.51 -4.24
C ILE A 66 4.27 -25.98 -3.91
N LYS A 67 5.41 -26.20 -3.26
CA LYS A 67 5.90 -27.52 -2.86
C LYS A 67 5.38 -27.93 -1.48
N PRO A 68 5.19 -29.23 -1.20
CA PRO A 68 4.83 -29.72 0.13
C PRO A 68 5.83 -29.37 1.24
N THR A 69 7.07 -29.05 0.86
CA THR A 69 8.14 -28.63 1.78
C THR A 69 7.94 -27.23 2.35
N TYR A 70 6.99 -26.44 1.83
CA TYR A 70 6.64 -25.15 2.42
C TYR A 70 5.69 -25.37 3.60
N ASP A 71 6.29 -25.64 4.75
CA ASP A 71 5.63 -25.95 6.00
C ASP A 71 5.79 -24.83 7.04
N LYS A 72 5.41 -25.12 8.29
CA LYS A 72 5.51 -24.19 9.40
C LYS A 72 6.97 -23.74 9.61
N GLY A 73 7.18 -22.44 9.69
CA GLY A 73 8.48 -21.81 9.85
C GLY A 73 9.13 -21.37 8.54
N THR A 74 8.59 -21.80 7.39
CA THR A 74 9.01 -21.30 6.08
C THR A 74 8.77 -19.79 5.99
N ARG A 75 9.81 -19.05 5.59
CA ARG A 75 9.71 -17.61 5.32
C ARG A 75 9.44 -17.33 3.86
N LEU A 76 8.53 -16.40 3.62
CA LEU A 76 8.06 -15.98 2.31
C LEU A 76 8.16 -14.46 2.22
N LEU A 77 8.37 -13.95 1.01
CA LEU A 77 8.31 -12.50 0.74
C LEU A 77 6.97 -12.18 0.09
N ILE A 78 6.15 -11.33 0.70
CA ILE A 78 4.78 -11.08 0.23
C ILE A 78 4.45 -9.58 0.17
N TRP A 79 3.89 -9.13 -0.94
CA TRP A 79 3.14 -7.87 -1.02
C TRP A 79 1.67 -8.15 -0.83
N LEU A 80 1.11 -7.58 0.23
CA LEU A 80 -0.29 -7.75 0.57
C LEU A 80 -1.13 -6.65 -0.07
N GLN A 81 -2.30 -7.04 -0.57
CA GLN A 81 -3.32 -6.13 -1.04
C GLN A 81 -4.65 -6.52 -0.42
N ARG A 82 -5.38 -5.52 0.07
CA ARG A 82 -6.75 -5.74 0.52
C ARG A 82 -7.72 -5.46 -0.60
N THR A 83 -8.64 -6.39 -0.84
CA THR A 83 -9.60 -6.31 -1.93
C THR A 83 -11.00 -6.67 -1.45
N VAL A 84 -12.00 -6.27 -2.24
CA VAL A 84 -13.40 -6.68 -2.03
C VAL A 84 -13.80 -7.52 -3.23
N HIS A 85 -13.98 -8.82 -3.02
CA HIS A 85 -14.53 -9.69 -4.06
C HIS A 85 -16.04 -9.70 -3.95
N ARG A 86 -16.72 -9.61 -5.10
CA ARG A 86 -18.16 -9.81 -5.19
C ARG A 86 -18.39 -11.14 -5.89
N HIS A 87 -18.83 -12.13 -5.13
CA HIS A 87 -19.23 -13.38 -5.74
C HIS A 87 -20.58 -13.19 -6.45
N PRO A 88 -20.75 -13.66 -7.70
CA PRO A 88 -21.96 -13.42 -8.49
C PRO A 88 -23.25 -13.90 -7.80
N ALA A 89 -23.17 -14.99 -7.02
CA ALA A 89 -24.34 -15.60 -6.40
C ALA A 89 -24.73 -14.97 -5.04
N THR A 90 -23.76 -14.55 -4.22
CA THR A 90 -24.05 -14.06 -2.86
C THR A 90 -24.30 -12.55 -2.80
N LYS A 91 -23.93 -11.78 -3.85
CA LYS A 91 -24.03 -10.30 -3.97
C LYS A 91 -23.38 -9.48 -2.83
N ALA A 92 -23.12 -10.09 -1.69
CA ALA A 92 -22.46 -9.51 -0.54
C ALA A 92 -20.96 -9.36 -0.84
N PRO A 93 -20.40 -8.16 -0.65
CA PRO A 93 -18.96 -7.94 -0.77
C PRO A 93 -18.20 -8.75 0.29
N VAL A 94 -17.21 -9.52 -0.14
CA VAL A 94 -16.33 -10.30 0.74
C VAL A 94 -14.98 -9.61 0.82
N PRO A 95 -14.61 -9.03 1.99
CA PRO A 95 -13.31 -8.43 2.18
C PRO A 95 -12.24 -9.52 2.31
N LEU A 96 -11.17 -9.40 1.52
CA LEU A 96 -10.04 -10.33 1.51
C LEU A 96 -8.72 -9.61 1.74
N LEU A 97 -7.76 -10.33 2.31
CA LEU A 97 -6.35 -9.98 2.29
C LEU A 97 -5.66 -10.93 1.29
N LEU A 98 -5.24 -10.40 0.15
CA LEU A 98 -4.59 -11.16 -0.92
C LEU A 98 -3.08 -10.96 -0.89
N ALA A 99 -2.33 -12.01 -1.22
CA ALA A 99 -0.95 -11.92 -1.65
C ALA A 99 -0.93 -11.47 -3.12
N ARG A 100 -0.76 -10.17 -3.35
CA ARG A 100 -0.65 -9.57 -4.69
C ARG A 100 0.61 -10.03 -5.40
N GLU A 101 1.72 -10.06 -4.68
CA GLU A 101 2.97 -10.67 -5.12
C GLU A 101 3.50 -11.55 -3.98
N LEU A 102 3.95 -12.74 -4.31
CA LEU A 102 4.52 -13.72 -3.40
C LEU A 102 5.79 -14.27 -4.02
N PHE A 103 6.95 -14.14 -3.37
CA PHE A 103 8.21 -14.75 -3.80
C PHE A 103 8.67 -15.81 -2.79
N LEU A 104 9.06 -16.97 -3.32
CA LEU A 104 9.57 -18.08 -2.52
C LEU A 104 11.10 -17.93 -2.36
N LEU A 105 11.58 -17.99 -1.13
CA LEU A 105 13.01 -17.86 -0.85
C LEU A 105 13.77 -19.13 -1.25
N GLY A 106 15.06 -18.98 -1.56
CA GLY A 106 15.96 -20.06 -1.92
C GLY A 106 15.85 -20.60 -3.36
N ASP A 107 14.93 -20.05 -4.17
CA ASP A 107 14.78 -20.41 -5.60
C ASP A 107 15.38 -19.33 -6.51
N TRP A 108 16.22 -19.76 -7.47
CA TRP A 108 16.85 -18.86 -8.43
C TRP A 108 15.84 -18.25 -9.42
N ARG A 109 14.76 -18.96 -9.75
CA ARG A 109 13.71 -18.46 -10.66
C ARG A 109 12.96 -17.30 -10.00
N GLU A 110 12.67 -17.44 -8.71
CA GLU A 110 12.06 -16.40 -7.90
C GLU A 110 12.95 -15.17 -7.79
N PHE A 111 14.28 -15.34 -7.71
CA PHE A 111 15.20 -14.21 -7.76
C PHE A 111 15.10 -13.42 -9.07
N GLN A 112 15.00 -14.09 -10.23
CA GLN A 112 14.83 -13.39 -11.52
C GLN A 112 13.48 -12.68 -11.61
N ARG A 113 12.40 -13.33 -11.15
CA ARG A 113 11.07 -12.72 -11.12
C ARG A 113 11.05 -11.50 -10.19
N PHE A 114 11.68 -11.61 -9.03
CA PHE A 114 11.83 -10.52 -8.08
C PHE A 114 12.58 -9.32 -8.68
N LYS A 115 13.69 -9.55 -9.40
CA LYS A 115 14.40 -8.49 -10.10
C LYS A 115 13.51 -7.77 -11.13
N MET A 116 12.74 -8.52 -11.90
CA MET A 116 11.82 -7.95 -12.89
C MET A 116 10.67 -7.17 -12.24
N PHE A 117 10.15 -7.68 -11.12
CA PHE A 117 9.17 -6.98 -10.30
C PHE A 117 9.72 -5.63 -9.80
N VAL A 118 10.87 -5.62 -9.13
CA VAL A 118 11.49 -4.38 -8.62
C VAL A 118 11.78 -3.41 -9.77
N LYS A 119 12.28 -3.89 -10.91
CA LYS A 119 12.52 -3.04 -12.09
C LYS A 119 11.22 -2.39 -12.59
N SER A 120 10.14 -3.16 -12.68
CA SER A 120 8.84 -2.67 -13.15
C SER A 120 8.27 -1.62 -12.20
N MET A 121 8.37 -1.86 -10.90
CA MET A 121 7.92 -0.91 -9.90
C MET A 121 8.74 0.39 -9.87
N ARG A 122 10.07 0.30 -10.07
CA ARG A 122 10.93 1.48 -10.24
C ARG A 122 10.55 2.31 -11.48
N ILE A 123 10.13 1.67 -12.57
CA ILE A 123 9.66 2.37 -13.77
C ILE A 123 8.37 3.15 -13.45
N LEU A 124 7.41 2.54 -12.76
CA LEU A 124 6.17 3.23 -12.37
C LEU A 124 6.46 4.41 -11.44
N ASP A 125 7.32 4.24 -10.45
CA ASP A 125 7.74 5.33 -9.56
C ASP A 125 8.44 6.46 -10.34
N ALA A 126 9.34 6.13 -11.26
CA ALA A 126 10.03 7.12 -12.10
C ALA A 126 9.03 7.89 -12.98
N GLN A 127 8.08 7.20 -13.62
CA GLN A 127 7.04 7.82 -14.43
C GLN A 127 6.13 8.73 -13.59
N ALA A 128 5.76 8.33 -12.38
CA ALA A 128 4.98 9.15 -11.48
C ALA A 128 5.74 10.43 -11.06
N ARG A 129 7.04 10.32 -10.75
CA ARG A 129 7.89 11.46 -10.39
C ARG A 129 8.13 12.39 -11.58
N GLU A 130 8.34 11.86 -12.77
CA GLU A 130 8.43 12.64 -14.00
C GLU A 130 7.12 13.38 -14.27
N TRP A 131 5.98 12.71 -14.10
CA TRP A 131 4.67 13.33 -14.26
C TRP A 131 4.48 14.50 -13.28
N LEU A 132 4.81 14.31 -12.00
CA LEU A 132 4.79 15.38 -11.00
C LEU A 132 5.71 16.54 -11.40
N THR A 133 6.91 16.24 -11.88
CA THR A 133 7.87 17.26 -12.35
C THR A 133 7.28 18.09 -13.48
N ASN A 134 6.58 17.45 -14.43
CA ASN A 134 6.01 18.13 -15.59
C ASN A 134 4.72 18.91 -15.26
N HIS A 135 3.93 18.48 -14.26
CA HIS A 135 2.60 19.04 -13.99
C HIS A 135 2.46 19.73 -12.61
N HIS A 136 3.55 19.89 -11.84
CA HIS A 136 3.48 20.44 -10.48
C HIS A 136 2.84 21.84 -10.40
N GLN A 137 2.97 22.65 -11.47
CA GLN A 137 2.37 23.98 -11.55
C GLN A 137 0.86 23.95 -11.82
N GLU A 138 0.38 22.89 -12.47
CA GLU A 138 -1.03 22.66 -12.83
C GLU A 138 -1.81 21.94 -11.72
N LEU A 139 -1.12 21.43 -10.68
CA LEU A 139 -1.77 20.74 -9.57
C LEU A 139 -2.96 21.50 -8.94
N PRO A 140 -2.93 22.84 -8.75
CA PRO A 140 -4.08 23.57 -8.26
C PRO A 140 -5.30 23.50 -9.19
N GLU A 141 -5.08 23.55 -10.50
CA GLU A 141 -6.15 23.48 -11.50
C GLU A 141 -6.70 22.05 -11.60
N LEU A 142 -5.81 21.05 -11.60
CA LEU A 142 -6.20 19.64 -11.57
C LEU A 142 -7.00 19.30 -10.32
N ALA A 143 -6.60 19.80 -9.15
CA ALA A 143 -7.28 19.58 -7.87
C ALA A 143 -8.66 20.24 -7.78
N ALA A 144 -8.98 21.18 -8.68
CA ALA A 144 -10.28 21.85 -8.72
C ALA A 144 -11.39 20.99 -9.34
N THR A 145 -11.04 19.87 -9.98
CA THR A 145 -12.01 18.94 -10.58
C THR A 145 -11.79 17.52 -10.05
N ASP A 146 -12.86 16.74 -9.92
CA ASP A 146 -12.76 15.36 -9.45
C ASP A 146 -11.90 14.50 -10.38
N ALA A 147 -12.04 14.66 -11.71
CA ALA A 147 -11.25 13.92 -12.70
C ALA A 147 -9.76 14.27 -12.63
N GLY A 148 -9.43 15.56 -12.52
CA GLY A 148 -8.04 16.00 -12.35
C GLY A 148 -7.45 15.52 -11.02
N LEU A 149 -8.22 15.56 -9.94
CA LEU A 149 -7.79 15.08 -8.63
C LEU A 149 -7.55 13.56 -8.64
N VAL A 150 -8.42 12.76 -9.25
CA VAL A 150 -8.19 11.32 -9.43
C VAL A 150 -6.86 11.06 -10.13
N ARG A 151 -6.58 11.77 -11.23
CA ARG A 151 -5.32 11.62 -11.96
C ARG A 151 -4.09 11.97 -11.11
N VAL A 152 -4.18 13.03 -10.30
CA VAL A 152 -3.12 13.38 -9.32
C VAL A 152 -2.91 12.23 -8.34
N LEU A 153 -4.00 11.69 -7.77
CA LEU A 153 -3.94 10.62 -6.78
C LEU A 153 -3.38 9.31 -7.36
N GLU A 154 -3.70 8.96 -8.61
CA GLU A 154 -3.14 7.80 -9.30
C GLU A 154 -1.61 7.86 -9.38
N HIS A 155 -1.06 9.02 -9.78
CA HIS A 155 0.39 9.21 -9.83
C HIS A 155 1.02 9.26 -8.44
N LEU A 156 0.40 9.96 -7.48
CA LEU A 156 0.89 9.96 -6.09
C LEU A 156 0.91 8.55 -5.48
N GLY A 157 -0.07 7.71 -5.83
CA GLY A 157 -0.15 6.32 -5.38
C GLY A 157 0.99 5.44 -5.86
N GLN A 158 1.58 5.77 -7.02
CA GLN A 158 2.71 5.05 -7.62
C GLN A 158 4.07 5.50 -7.08
N VAL A 159 4.15 6.66 -6.43
CA VAL A 159 5.39 7.13 -5.80
C VAL A 159 5.71 6.23 -4.60
N ALA A 160 6.86 5.58 -4.61
CA ALA A 160 7.24 4.65 -3.56
C ALA A 160 8.71 4.79 -3.16
N GLU A 161 9.03 4.32 -1.96
CA GLU A 161 10.37 4.21 -1.43
C GLU A 161 10.92 2.82 -1.82
N TRP A 162 11.53 2.75 -3.00
CA TRP A 162 12.22 1.54 -3.42
C TRP A 162 13.63 1.49 -2.82
N PRO A 163 14.07 0.30 -2.38
CA PRO A 163 15.43 0.18 -1.90
C PRO A 163 16.42 0.41 -3.04
N ASP A 164 17.52 1.07 -2.71
CA ASP A 164 18.58 1.26 -3.69
C ASP A 164 19.37 -0.04 -3.84
N LEU A 165 19.18 -0.71 -4.98
CA LEU A 165 19.95 -1.91 -5.33
C LEU A 165 21.41 -1.59 -5.66
N ASP A 166 21.73 -0.31 -5.91
CA ASP A 166 23.06 0.16 -6.32
C ASP A 166 23.87 0.74 -5.15
N GLY A 167 23.34 0.71 -3.91
CA GLY A 167 24.07 1.00 -2.69
C GLY A 167 24.27 2.48 -2.33
N ALA A 168 23.63 3.42 -3.04
CA ALA A 168 23.61 4.81 -2.61
C ALA A 168 22.44 5.01 -1.64
N THR A 169 22.73 5.39 -0.39
CA THR A 169 21.72 5.83 0.59
C THR A 169 21.17 7.20 0.18
N ASN A 170 20.45 7.25 -0.94
CA ASN A 170 19.90 8.50 -1.46
C ASN A 170 18.59 8.83 -0.73
N ARG A 171 18.70 9.66 0.31
CA ARG A 171 17.56 10.29 1.01
C ARG A 171 16.65 11.10 0.07
N ALA A 172 17.09 11.38 -1.15
CA ALA A 172 16.32 12.06 -2.20
C ALA A 172 15.07 11.28 -2.67
N ASN A 173 15.00 9.96 -2.44
CA ASN A 173 13.87 9.13 -2.87
C ASN A 173 12.74 9.03 -1.84
N ALA A 174 12.91 9.58 -0.63
CA ALA A 174 11.91 9.52 0.43
C ALA A 174 10.62 10.26 0.05
N LEU A 175 9.46 9.76 0.52
CA LEU A 175 8.17 10.42 0.31
C LEU A 175 8.19 11.88 0.82
N GLU A 176 8.93 12.12 1.90
CA GLU A 176 9.13 13.46 2.47
C GLU A 176 9.84 14.41 1.49
N ALA A 177 10.84 13.94 0.73
CA ALA A 177 11.53 14.77 -0.24
C ALA A 177 10.59 15.20 -1.37
N VAL A 178 9.77 14.27 -1.88
CA VAL A 178 8.73 14.55 -2.89
C VAL A 178 7.74 15.58 -2.35
N ALA A 179 7.26 15.37 -1.12
CA ALA A 179 6.32 16.28 -0.47
C ALA A 179 6.89 17.71 -0.31
N LYS A 180 8.19 17.84 -0.01
CA LYS A 180 8.87 19.14 0.08
C LYS A 180 9.05 19.79 -1.30
N THR A 181 9.52 19.04 -2.30
CA THR A 181 9.76 19.55 -3.67
C THR A 181 8.49 20.10 -4.30
N PHE A 182 7.35 19.41 -4.13
CA PHE A 182 6.08 19.80 -4.74
C PHE A 182 5.07 20.40 -3.75
N GLY A 183 5.54 20.82 -2.57
CA GLY A 183 4.69 21.18 -1.43
C GLY A 183 3.64 22.24 -1.73
N LYS A 184 4.00 23.29 -2.48
CA LYS A 184 3.06 24.36 -2.86
C LYS A 184 1.83 23.83 -3.59
N GLY A 185 2.01 23.00 -4.62
CA GLY A 185 0.89 22.41 -5.38
C GLY A 185 0.16 21.33 -4.58
N LEU A 186 0.89 20.46 -3.90
CA LEU A 186 0.32 19.39 -3.09
C LEU A 186 -0.47 19.89 -1.88
N SER A 187 -0.17 21.09 -1.36
CA SER A 187 -0.96 21.70 -0.28
C SER A 187 -2.40 21.99 -0.73
N VAL A 188 -2.60 22.39 -1.99
CA VAL A 188 -3.92 22.62 -2.60
C VAL A 188 -4.64 21.29 -2.82
N VAL A 189 -3.92 20.27 -3.31
CA VAL A 189 -4.44 18.91 -3.45
C VAL A 189 -4.95 18.40 -2.10
N ARG A 190 -4.15 18.51 -1.03
CA ARG A 190 -4.52 18.10 0.33
C ARG A 190 -5.74 18.85 0.88
N ALA A 191 -5.85 20.13 0.55
CA ALA A 191 -6.95 20.97 0.99
C ALA A 191 -8.25 20.77 0.18
N SER A 192 -8.22 20.00 -0.90
CA SER A 192 -9.39 19.80 -1.76
C SER A 192 -10.55 19.14 -0.98
N PRO A 193 -11.77 19.69 -1.02
CA PRO A 193 -12.92 19.14 -0.30
C PRO A 193 -13.33 17.73 -0.74
N THR A 194 -13.08 17.36 -2.00
CA THR A 194 -13.46 16.05 -2.55
C THR A 194 -12.37 14.98 -2.36
N LEU A 195 -11.15 15.39 -1.97
CA LEU A 195 -10.03 14.49 -1.71
C LEU A 195 -10.38 13.33 -0.78
N PRO A 196 -10.98 13.53 0.41
CA PRO A 196 -11.26 12.42 1.32
C PRO A 196 -12.07 11.30 0.69
N LYS A 197 -13.14 11.65 -0.04
CA LYS A 197 -14.00 10.68 -0.71
C LYS A 197 -13.25 9.94 -1.82
N LEU A 198 -12.55 10.68 -2.67
CA LEU A 198 -11.80 10.10 -3.80
C LEU A 198 -10.65 9.22 -3.31
N LEU A 199 -9.92 9.64 -2.28
CA LEU A 199 -8.87 8.85 -1.63
C LEU A 199 -9.41 7.52 -1.10
N LEU A 200 -10.58 7.52 -0.47
CA LEU A 200 -11.18 6.31 0.08
C LEU A 200 -11.66 5.31 -0.98
N ALA A 201 -11.84 5.74 -2.23
CA ALA A 201 -12.19 4.87 -3.35
C ALA A 201 -11.00 4.05 -3.89
N PHE A 202 -9.75 4.45 -3.60
CA PHE A 202 -8.57 3.68 -3.98
C PHE A 202 -8.39 2.42 -3.10
N ALA A 203 -7.61 1.47 -3.60
CA ALA A 203 -7.22 0.29 -2.84
C ALA A 203 -6.49 0.68 -1.54
N PRO A 204 -6.64 -0.08 -0.45
CA PRO A 204 -6.09 0.25 0.88
C PRO A 204 -4.60 0.59 0.91
N ASP A 205 -3.78 -0.13 0.16
CA ASP A 205 -2.34 0.10 0.00
C ASP A 205 -2.06 1.45 -0.70
N VAL A 206 -2.77 1.71 -1.79
CA VAL A 206 -2.62 2.94 -2.58
C VAL A 206 -3.07 4.17 -1.78
N ARG A 207 -4.26 4.12 -1.16
CA ARG A 207 -4.77 5.25 -0.37
C ARG A 207 -3.93 5.52 0.87
N PHE A 208 -3.37 4.47 1.50
CA PHE A 208 -2.44 4.65 2.61
C PHE A 208 -1.13 5.32 2.16
N ASN A 209 -0.59 4.91 1.02
CA ASN A 209 0.63 5.51 0.48
C ASN A 209 0.44 7.01 0.15
N ILE A 210 -0.65 7.35 -0.52
CA ILE A 210 -1.03 8.74 -0.80
C ILE A 210 -1.19 9.53 0.51
N PHE A 211 -1.88 8.96 1.50
CA PHE A 211 -2.05 9.58 2.81
C PHE A 211 -0.70 9.86 3.50
N ARG A 212 0.24 8.91 3.48
CA ARG A 212 1.60 9.11 4.01
C ARG A 212 2.30 10.28 3.33
N LEU A 213 2.29 10.33 2.00
CA LEU A 213 2.91 11.41 1.23
C LEU A 213 2.29 12.77 1.58
N LEU A 214 0.95 12.88 1.55
CA LEU A 214 0.24 14.13 1.84
C LEU A 214 0.38 14.58 3.30
N SER A 215 0.72 13.66 4.20
CA SER A 215 1.00 13.98 5.61
C SER A 215 2.31 14.72 5.80
N PHE A 216 3.27 14.56 4.89
CA PHE A 216 4.54 15.31 4.89
C PHE A 216 4.46 16.68 4.20
N VAL A 217 3.35 16.98 3.52
CA VAL A 217 3.19 18.25 2.79
C VAL A 217 3.10 19.40 3.78
N GLU A 218 4.04 20.33 3.72
CA GLU A 218 3.96 21.56 4.50
C GLU A 218 2.94 22.52 3.87
N ASP A 219 2.23 23.28 4.71
CA ASP A 219 1.30 24.32 4.27
C ASP A 219 1.68 25.62 4.98
N GLU A 220 2.24 26.56 4.21
CA GLU A 220 2.71 27.85 4.72
C GLU A 220 1.59 28.68 5.35
N LYS A 221 0.36 28.56 4.84
CA LYS A 221 -0.80 29.35 5.31
C LYS A 221 -1.47 28.68 6.51
N GLY A 222 -1.61 27.36 6.45
CA GLY A 222 -2.36 26.58 7.43
C GLY A 222 -1.50 25.96 8.54
N GLY A 223 -0.18 25.90 8.39
CA GLY A 223 0.74 25.28 9.34
C GLY A 223 0.31 23.88 9.77
N SER A 224 0.50 23.56 11.05
CA SER A 224 0.06 22.29 11.66
C SER A 224 -1.46 22.10 11.64
N GLN A 225 -2.24 23.19 11.60
CA GLN A 225 -3.71 23.13 11.54
C GLN A 225 -4.22 22.58 10.22
N ALA A 226 -3.45 22.74 9.12
CA ALA A 226 -3.79 22.12 7.85
C ALA A 226 -3.80 20.59 7.94
N LEU A 227 -2.83 20.01 8.66
CA LEU A 227 -2.75 18.57 8.87
C LEU A 227 -3.89 18.05 9.77
N ILE A 228 -4.21 18.79 10.83
CA ILE A 228 -5.35 18.47 11.71
C ILE A 228 -6.66 18.46 10.90
N ARG A 229 -6.89 19.47 10.07
CA ARG A 229 -8.07 19.53 9.18
C ARG A 229 -8.08 18.37 8.18
N PHE A 230 -6.93 18.01 7.61
CA PHE A 230 -6.81 16.88 6.69
C PHE A 230 -7.23 15.55 7.36
N LEU A 231 -6.74 15.28 8.58
CA LEU A 231 -7.12 14.11 9.36
C LEU A 231 -8.63 14.09 9.66
N ALA A 232 -9.17 15.22 10.12
CA ALA A 232 -10.59 15.35 10.43
C ALA A 232 -11.49 15.16 9.19
N ASN A 233 -11.05 15.64 8.02
CA ASN A 233 -11.78 15.48 6.77
C ASN A 233 -11.81 14.01 6.30
N ILE A 234 -10.67 13.30 6.40
CA ILE A 234 -10.63 11.85 6.12
C ILE A 234 -11.54 11.09 7.07
N ALA A 235 -11.47 11.39 8.38
CA ALA A 235 -12.34 10.77 9.36
C ALA A 235 -13.81 11.06 9.09
N GLY A 236 -14.17 12.29 8.74
CA GLY A 236 -15.53 12.67 8.36
C GLY A 236 -16.05 11.86 7.16
N ALA A 237 -15.23 11.70 6.12
CA ALA A 237 -15.59 10.94 4.93
C ALA A 237 -15.62 9.41 5.14
N SER A 238 -14.96 8.90 6.19
CA SER A 238 -14.94 7.47 6.51
C SER A 238 -16.31 6.95 6.97
N GLY A 239 -17.14 7.83 7.55
CA GLY A 239 -18.38 7.43 8.24
C GLY A 239 -18.17 6.67 9.56
N ASP A 240 -16.92 6.49 10.02
CA ASP A 240 -16.58 5.82 11.27
C ASP A 240 -16.68 6.79 12.47
N PRO A 241 -17.65 6.62 13.39
CA PRO A 241 -17.83 7.52 14.52
C PRO A 241 -16.64 7.55 15.48
N GLU A 242 -15.93 6.43 15.63
CA GLU A 242 -14.75 6.38 16.49
C GLU A 242 -13.59 7.17 15.90
N LEU A 243 -13.41 7.07 14.57
CA LEU A 243 -12.39 7.81 13.86
C LEU A 243 -12.68 9.31 13.91
N VAL A 244 -13.94 9.69 13.65
CA VAL A 244 -14.39 11.10 13.73
C VAL A 244 -14.13 11.67 15.12
N ARG A 245 -14.47 10.94 16.19
CA ARG A 245 -14.21 11.37 17.57
C ARG A 245 -12.71 11.55 17.82
N ALA A 246 -11.89 10.59 17.40
CA ALA A 246 -10.44 10.64 17.60
C ALA A 246 -9.77 11.83 16.90
N THR A 247 -10.29 12.30 15.77
CA THR A 247 -9.71 13.42 15.01
C THR A 247 -10.28 14.80 15.37
N ARG A 248 -11.31 14.89 16.20
CA ARG A 248 -11.96 16.17 16.56
C ARG A 248 -11.31 16.90 17.74
N GLU A 249 -10.66 16.18 18.64
CA GLU A 249 -10.14 16.73 19.91
C GLU A 249 -8.61 16.71 19.98
N LEU A 250 -7.93 17.10 18.90
CA LEU A 250 -6.46 17.08 18.83
C LEU A 250 -5.87 18.32 19.51
N LYS A 251 -5.40 18.17 20.75
CA LYS A 251 -4.80 19.28 21.53
C LYS A 251 -3.31 19.09 21.76
N THR A 252 -2.84 17.85 21.76
CA THR A 252 -1.44 17.49 22.06
C THR A 252 -0.79 16.72 20.92
N ALA A 253 0.54 16.66 20.92
CA ALA A 253 1.30 15.83 19.98
C ALA A 253 0.95 14.34 20.12
N ARG A 254 0.61 13.90 21.33
CA ARG A 254 0.14 12.54 21.60
C ARG A 254 -1.20 12.27 20.92
N ASP A 255 -2.16 13.19 21.04
CA ASP A 255 -3.47 13.04 20.38
C ASP A 255 -3.30 12.94 18.87
N LEU A 256 -2.41 13.76 18.30
CA LEU A 256 -2.10 13.74 16.87
C LEU A 256 -1.53 12.36 16.46
N GLN A 257 -0.58 11.81 17.22
CA GLN A 257 0.00 10.50 16.94
C GLN A 257 -1.03 9.37 17.05
N GLU A 258 -1.91 9.40 18.06
CA GLU A 258 -2.98 8.42 18.23
C GLU A 258 -4.01 8.50 17.09
N ALA A 259 -4.40 9.71 16.69
CA ALA A 259 -5.30 9.93 15.55
C ALA A 259 -4.68 9.46 14.23
N PHE A 260 -3.40 9.74 13.99
CA PHE A 260 -2.65 9.20 12.87
C PHE A 260 -2.65 7.67 12.85
N GLY A 261 -2.40 7.04 14.00
CA GLY A 261 -2.43 5.58 14.13
C GLY A 261 -3.79 4.98 13.78
N ARG A 262 -4.88 5.63 14.22
CA ARG A 262 -6.26 5.20 13.90
C ARG A 262 -6.60 5.41 12.43
N VAL A 263 -6.29 6.58 11.86
CA VAL A 263 -6.52 6.84 10.43
C VAL A 263 -5.73 5.87 9.57
N ARG A 264 -4.45 5.63 9.90
CA ARG A 264 -3.61 4.61 9.25
C ARG A 264 -4.28 3.24 9.28
N LYS A 265 -4.70 2.78 10.46
CA LYS A 265 -5.36 1.47 10.62
C LYS A 265 -6.64 1.38 9.79
N PHE A 266 -7.43 2.46 9.75
CA PHE A 266 -8.66 2.53 8.96
C PHE A 266 -8.38 2.50 7.45
N LEU A 267 -7.42 3.29 6.96
CA LEU A 267 -7.05 3.33 5.55
C LEU A 267 -6.54 1.98 5.06
N PHE A 268 -5.86 1.24 5.93
CA PHE A 268 -5.48 -0.15 5.70
C PHE A 268 -6.61 -1.17 5.87
N SER A 269 -7.81 -0.79 6.30
CA SER A 269 -8.93 -1.71 6.41
C SER A 269 -9.66 -1.84 5.07
N VAL A 270 -10.47 -2.89 4.89
CA VAL A 270 -11.31 -3.05 3.70
C VAL A 270 -12.61 -2.24 3.79
N HIS A 271 -12.78 -1.40 4.82
CA HIS A 271 -13.97 -0.56 4.92
C HIS A 271 -14.04 0.37 3.70
N THR A 272 -15.09 0.17 2.93
CA THR A 272 -15.56 1.10 1.90
C THR A 272 -16.64 1.93 2.57
N PRO A 273 -16.58 3.27 2.53
CA PRO A 273 -17.67 4.09 3.04
C PRO A 273 -18.99 3.66 2.38
N ALA A 274 -20.09 3.67 3.15
CA ALA A 274 -21.41 3.51 2.55
C ALA A 274 -21.59 4.61 1.48
N ALA A 275 -21.95 4.19 0.27
CA ALA A 275 -22.16 5.08 -0.87
C ALA A 275 -23.30 6.07 -0.63
#